data_AF-A0A7V3DHG7-F1
#
_entry.id   AF-A0A7V3DHG7-F1
#
_cell.length_a   1.000
_cell.length_b   1.000
_cell.length_c   1.000
_cell.angle_alpha   90.00
_cell.angle_beta   90.00
_cell.angle_gamma   90.00
#
_symmetry.space_group_name_H-M   'P 1'
#
loop_
_entity.id
_entity.type
_entity.pdbx_description
1 polymer ?
#
loop_
_entity_poly.entity_id
_entity_poly.type
_entity_poly.pdbx_seq_one_letter_code
_entity_poly.pdbx_strand_id
1 'polypeptide(L)'
;MKSAIMGFPREWDGRKAILELKAADYNWRQMEWFGFYFEYLCVTRLHGLLQIPGDRFSFVRPNGRKTFVTFDMKGTINWDIKSKAIKTDDHRSILNDQEATDRSVREYGAHGLVIALS
;
A
#
# COMPACT_ATOMS: atom_id res chain seq x y z
N MET A 1 14.69 2.96 2.32
CA MET A 1 13.46 2.15 2.50
C MET A 1 13.64 0.97 3.44
N LYS A 2 14.56 0.02 3.17
CA LYS A 2 14.78 -1.16 4.04
C LYS A 2 15.00 -0.82 5.53
N SER A 3 15.86 0.15 5.83
CA SER A 3 16.11 0.60 7.22
C SER A 3 14.88 1.18 7.92
N ALA A 4 14.06 1.95 7.20
CA ALA A 4 12.84 2.55 7.74
C ALA A 4 11.77 1.50 8.08
N ILE A 5 11.69 0.43 7.29
CA ILE A 5 10.73 -0.67 7.50
C ILE A 5 11.20 -1.59 8.64
N MET A 6 12.50 -1.77 8.87
CA MET A 6 13.01 -2.62 9.96
C MET A 6 12.54 -2.19 11.36
N GLY A 7 12.19 -0.91 11.54
CA GLY A 7 11.64 -0.41 12.80
C GLY A 7 10.17 -0.73 13.02
N PHE A 8 9.45 -1.30 12.04
CA PHE A 8 8.01 -1.58 12.15
C PHE A 8 7.76 -2.63 13.24
N PRO A 9 6.68 -2.48 14.04
CA PRO A 9 6.28 -3.53 14.97
C PRO A 9 6.00 -4.81 14.19
N ARG A 10 6.56 -5.93 14.64
CA ARG A 10 6.36 -7.26 14.02
C ARG A 10 5.10 -7.96 14.52
N GLU A 11 4.60 -7.54 15.67
CA GLU A 11 3.38 -8.02 16.29
C GLU A 11 2.45 -6.83 16.49
N TRP A 12 1.20 -6.96 16.05
CA TRP A 12 0.19 -5.91 16.17
C TRP A 12 -0.88 -6.36 17.14
N ASP A 13 -0.91 -5.72 18.31
CA ASP A 13 -2.05 -5.85 19.22
C ASP A 13 -3.24 -5.09 18.63
N GLY A 14 -4.33 -5.80 18.35
CA GLY A 14 -5.49 -5.20 17.67
C GLY A 14 -6.13 -4.06 18.44
N ARG A 15 -6.16 -4.12 19.79
CA ARG A 15 -6.72 -3.03 20.60
C ARG A 15 -5.84 -1.79 20.51
N LYS A 16 -4.51 -1.94 20.64
CA LYS A 16 -3.58 -0.81 20.51
C LYS A 16 -3.63 -0.21 19.12
N ALA A 17 -3.59 -1.04 18.08
CA ALA A 17 -3.68 -0.60 16.69
C ALA A 17 -4.96 0.21 16.43
N ILE A 18 -6.13 -0.28 16.85
CA ILE A 18 -7.40 0.44 16.69
C ILE A 18 -7.41 1.76 17.48
N LEU A 19 -6.83 1.79 18.69
CA LEU A 19 -6.75 3.03 19.47
C LEU A 19 -5.82 4.06 18.82
N GLU A 20 -4.69 3.63 18.25
CA GLU A 20 -3.78 4.50 17.48
C GLU A 20 -4.47 5.04 16.22
N LEU A 21 -5.12 4.17 15.44
CA LEU A 21 -5.91 4.56 14.27
C LEU A 21 -7.02 5.54 14.64
N LYS A 22 -7.70 5.32 15.76
CA LYS A 22 -8.76 6.20 16.25
C LYS A 22 -8.22 7.56 16.66
N ALA A 23 -7.07 7.60 17.33
CA ALA A 23 -6.41 8.85 17.70
C ALA A 23 -5.97 9.65 16.47
N ALA A 24 -5.61 8.96 15.39
CA ALA A 24 -5.25 9.56 14.09
C ALA A 24 -6.45 9.80 13.15
N ASP A 25 -7.68 9.50 13.58
CA ASP A 25 -8.90 9.51 12.78
C ASP A 25 -8.77 8.78 11.41
N TYR A 26 -8.13 7.61 11.44
CA TYR A 26 -7.73 6.87 10.23
C TYR A 26 -8.43 5.52 10.14
N ASN A 27 -9.54 5.42 9.40
CA ASN A 27 -10.24 4.16 9.05
C ASN A 27 -10.46 3.15 10.21
N TRP A 28 -10.49 3.61 11.46
CA TRP A 28 -10.44 2.76 12.67
C TRP A 28 -11.68 1.89 12.90
N ARG A 29 -12.75 2.12 12.16
CA ARG A 29 -14.03 1.39 12.26
C ARG A 29 -14.15 0.21 11.29
N GLN A 30 -13.19 0.05 10.37
CA GLN A 30 -13.25 -0.99 9.34
C GLN A 30 -12.84 -2.36 9.89
N MET A 31 -13.42 -3.44 9.37
CA MET A 31 -13.08 -4.80 9.80
C MET A 31 -11.65 -5.17 9.41
N GLU A 32 -11.17 -4.66 8.29
CA GLU A 32 -9.82 -4.80 7.77
C GLU A 32 -8.82 -3.87 8.49
N TRP A 33 -9.00 -3.66 9.81
CA TRP A 33 -8.21 -2.72 10.62
C TRP A 33 -6.71 -2.96 10.51
N PHE A 34 -6.26 -4.22 10.35
CA PHE A 34 -4.84 -4.55 10.23
C PHE A 34 -4.23 -4.01 8.93
N GLY A 35 -5.01 -3.96 7.84
CA GLY A 35 -4.58 -3.36 6.58
C GLY A 35 -4.45 -1.86 6.69
N PHE A 36 -5.45 -1.21 7.27
CA PHE A 36 -5.40 0.23 7.52
C PHE A 36 -4.32 0.62 8.53
N TYR A 37 -4.03 -0.23 9.51
CA TYR A 37 -2.93 -0.01 10.44
C TYR A 37 -1.58 -0.09 9.73
N PHE A 38 -1.41 -1.06 8.82
CA PHE A 38 -0.21 -1.13 8.00
C PHE A 38 -0.02 0.11 7.11
N GLU A 39 -1.09 0.54 6.44
CA GLU A 39 -1.10 1.76 5.64
C GLU A 39 -0.73 2.98 6.48
N TYR A 40 -1.35 3.14 7.65
CA TYR A 40 -1.06 4.21 8.59
C TYR A 40 0.42 4.23 9.03
N LEU A 41 1.01 3.06 9.32
CA LEU A 41 2.43 2.96 9.66
C LEU A 41 3.33 3.36 8.49
N CYS A 42 2.98 2.93 7.27
CA CYS A 42 3.69 3.31 6.05
C CYS A 42 3.64 4.82 5.83
N VAL A 43 2.45 5.43 5.86
CA VAL A 43 2.29 6.88 5.69
C VAL A 43 3.08 7.63 6.77
N THR A 44 2.89 7.27 8.04
CA THR A 44 3.51 8.00 9.15
C THR A 44 5.03 7.91 9.13
N ARG A 45 5.61 6.75 8.81
CA ARG A 45 7.06 6.52 8.89
C ARG A 45 7.81 6.77 7.59
N LEU A 46 7.12 6.73 6.44
CA LEU A 46 7.74 6.87 5.13
C LEU A 46 7.47 8.20 4.45
N HIS A 47 6.56 9.06 4.96
CA HIS A 47 6.25 10.36 4.33
C HIS A 47 7.48 11.28 4.12
N GLY A 48 8.51 11.18 4.96
CA GLY A 48 9.75 11.96 4.82
C GLY A 48 10.80 11.33 3.90
N LEU A 49 10.56 10.10 3.41
CA LEU A 49 11.49 9.32 2.60
C LEU A 49 10.95 9.03 1.19
N LEU A 50 9.64 8.96 1.04
CA LEU A 50 8.92 8.66 -0.19
C LEU A 50 7.84 9.71 -0.37
N GLN A 51 7.54 10.03 -1.62
CA GLN A 51 6.36 10.80 -1.98
C GLN A 51 5.11 9.94 -1.76
N ILE A 52 4.10 10.52 -1.12
CA ILE A 52 2.80 9.89 -0.85
C ILE A 52 1.71 10.92 -1.21
N PRO A 53 0.78 10.62 -2.13
CA PRO A 53 0.69 9.40 -2.93
C PRO A 53 1.78 9.32 -4.02
N GLY A 54 1.96 8.14 -4.59
CA GLY A 54 2.83 7.92 -5.74
C GLY A 54 2.27 8.50 -7.05
N ASP A 55 2.82 8.05 -8.18
CA ASP A 55 2.39 8.53 -9.49
C ASP A 55 0.93 8.17 -9.78
N ARG A 56 0.27 9.01 -10.58
CA ARG A 56 -1.10 8.79 -11.04
C ARG A 56 -1.14 8.62 -12.55
N PHE A 57 -1.66 7.49 -13.01
CA PHE A 57 -1.87 7.20 -14.42
C PHE A 57 -3.34 7.27 -14.80
N SER A 58 -3.62 7.84 -15.97
CA SER A 58 -4.97 7.90 -16.55
C SER A 58 -5.11 6.91 -17.70
N PHE A 59 -6.26 6.25 -17.76
CA PHE A 59 -6.62 5.27 -18.78
C PHE A 59 -7.98 5.64 -19.38
N VAL A 60 -8.17 5.37 -20.67
CA VAL A 60 -9.47 5.50 -21.34
C VAL A 60 -9.99 4.10 -21.61
N ARG A 61 -11.11 3.73 -20.96
CA ARG A 61 -11.75 2.43 -21.17
C ARG A 61 -12.46 2.39 -22.53
N PRO A 62 -12.79 1.20 -23.09
CA PRO A 62 -13.43 1.08 -24.41
C PRO A 62 -14.75 1.85 -24.57
N ASN A 63 -15.46 2.10 -23.48
CA ASN A 63 -16.68 2.91 -23.44
C ASN A 63 -16.43 4.43 -23.37
N GLY A 64 -15.18 4.89 -23.55
CA GLY A 64 -14.79 6.29 -23.46
C GLY A 64 -14.59 6.83 -22.04
N ARG A 65 -14.89 6.04 -20.99
CA ARG A 65 -14.74 6.49 -19.60
C ARG A 65 -13.26 6.61 -19.23
N LYS A 66 -12.87 7.76 -18.69
CA LYS A 66 -11.55 7.95 -18.06
C LYS A 66 -11.52 7.32 -16.67
N THR A 67 -10.52 6.49 -16.41
CA THR A 67 -10.20 5.92 -15.10
C THR A 67 -8.79 6.33 -14.70
N PHE A 68 -8.52 6.31 -13.40
CA PHE A 68 -7.20 6.66 -12.88
C PHE A 68 -6.75 5.59 -11.90
N VAL A 69 -5.45 5.32 -11.92
CA VAL A 69 -4.76 4.49 -10.92
C VAL A 69 -3.72 5.38 -10.26
N THR A 70 -3.73 5.43 -8.94
CA THR A 70 -2.74 6.14 -8.14
C THR A 70 -2.00 5.11 -7.32
N PHE A 71 -0.67 5.10 -7.40
CA PHE A 71 0.15 4.22 -6.57
C PHE A 71 0.24 4.76 -5.14
N ASP A 72 0.46 3.88 -4.17
CA ASP A 72 0.47 4.29 -2.77
C ASP A 72 1.64 5.22 -2.44
N MET A 73 2.84 4.93 -2.98
CA MET A 73 4.05 5.71 -2.71
C MET A 73 5.00 5.78 -3.92
N LYS A 74 5.90 6.77 -3.92
CA LYS A 74 6.93 6.96 -4.95
C LYS A 74 8.29 7.30 -4.36
N GLY A 75 9.31 6.56 -4.79
CA GLY A 75 10.72 6.90 -4.63
C GLY A 75 11.37 7.04 -6.02
N THR A 76 12.46 6.31 -6.28
CA THR A 76 12.98 6.15 -7.65
C THR A 76 12.04 5.31 -8.53
N ILE A 77 11.25 4.44 -7.91
CA ILE A 77 10.19 3.63 -8.55
C ILE A 77 8.87 3.83 -7.78
N ASN A 78 7.73 3.45 -8.38
CA ASN A 78 6.46 3.40 -7.65
C ASN A 78 6.40 2.18 -6.74
N TRP A 79 5.66 2.32 -5.64
CA TRP A 79 5.45 1.28 -4.65
C TRP A 79 3.97 1.18 -4.29
N ASP A 80 3.48 -0.06 -4.20
CA ASP A 80 2.18 -0.37 -3.61
C ASP A 80 2.33 -1.11 -2.29
N ILE A 81 1.39 -0.87 -1.39
CA ILE A 81 1.25 -1.55 -0.12
C ILE A 81 0.06 -2.51 -0.18
N LYS A 82 0.23 -3.69 0.40
CA LYS A 82 -0.84 -4.66 0.58
C LYS A 82 -0.74 -5.29 1.95
N SER A 83 -1.89 -5.67 2.50
CA SER A 83 -1.99 -6.48 3.70
C SER A 83 -2.75 -7.75 3.38
N LYS A 84 -2.26 -8.89 3.86
CA LYS A 84 -2.89 -10.18 3.61
C LYS A 84 -2.77 -11.09 4.83
N ALA A 85 -3.89 -11.71 5.21
CA ALA A 85 -3.88 -12.82 6.14
C ALA A 85 -3.26 -14.07 5.49
N ILE A 86 -2.28 -14.69 6.16
CA ILE A 86 -1.68 -15.95 5.73
C ILE A 86 -2.73 -17.03 5.90
N LYS A 87 -3.25 -17.54 4.78
CA LYS A 87 -4.07 -18.75 4.74
C LYS A 87 -3.21 -19.91 4.25
N THR A 88 -3.40 -21.09 4.82
CA THR A 88 -2.63 -22.30 4.49
C THR A 88 -2.87 -22.80 3.06
N ASP A 89 -3.94 -22.35 2.40
CA ASP A 89 -4.41 -22.87 1.12
C ASP A 89 -4.37 -21.86 -0.05
N ASP A 90 -4.17 -20.56 0.21
CA ASP A 90 -4.11 -19.54 -0.86
C ASP A 90 -2.89 -18.63 -0.75
N HIS A 91 -1.96 -18.80 -1.67
CA HIS A 91 -0.74 -18.00 -1.78
C HIS A 91 -0.86 -16.82 -2.75
N ARG A 92 -2.02 -16.61 -3.41
CA ARG A 92 -2.21 -15.52 -4.38
C ARG A 92 -2.61 -14.21 -3.69
N SER A 93 -2.13 -13.08 -4.19
CA SER A 93 -2.51 -11.75 -3.72
C SER A 93 -3.04 -10.94 -4.89
N ILE A 94 -4.14 -10.21 -4.68
CA ILE A 94 -4.65 -9.30 -5.71
C ILE A 94 -3.73 -8.07 -5.73
N LEU A 95 -3.07 -7.88 -6.87
CA LEU A 95 -2.20 -6.74 -7.12
C LEU A 95 -2.98 -5.60 -7.78
N ASN A 96 -2.29 -4.47 -7.97
CA ASN A 96 -2.84 -3.34 -8.70
C ASN A 96 -3.06 -3.65 -10.19
N ASP A 97 -3.72 -2.71 -10.88
CA ASP A 97 -4.03 -2.80 -12.31
C ASP A 97 -2.76 -3.15 -13.12
N GLN A 98 -2.86 -4.20 -13.94
CA GLN A 98 -1.73 -4.72 -14.71
C GLN A 98 -1.18 -3.67 -15.67
N GLU A 99 -2.05 -2.93 -16.36
CA GLU A 99 -1.65 -1.92 -17.35
C GLU A 99 -0.87 -0.78 -16.68
N ALA A 100 -1.35 -0.35 -15.50
CA ALA A 100 -0.65 0.63 -14.69
C ALA A 100 0.71 0.13 -14.20
N THR A 101 0.76 -1.12 -13.72
CA THR A 101 2.00 -1.74 -13.24
C THR A 101 3.03 -1.87 -14.37
N ASP A 102 2.61 -2.35 -15.53
CA ASP A 102 3.46 -2.49 -16.73
C ASP A 102 3.97 -1.13 -17.22
N ARG A 103 3.15 -0.08 -17.13
CA ARG A 103 3.60 1.29 -17.43
C ARG A 103 4.65 1.76 -16.41
N SER A 104 4.43 1.48 -15.13
CA SER A 104 5.37 1.82 -14.05
C SER A 104 6.73 1.15 -14.24
N VAL A 105 6.75 -0.14 -14.59
CA VAL A 105 7.97 -0.89 -14.90
C VAL A 105 8.66 -0.34 -16.14
N ARG A 106 7.92 0.00 -17.20
CA ARG A 106 8.50 0.60 -18.41
C ARG A 106 9.15 1.96 -18.14
N GLU A 107 8.54 2.78 -17.29
CA GLU A 107 9.00 4.14 -17.01
C GLU A 107 10.18 4.17 -16.01
N TYR A 108 10.19 3.25 -15.04
CA TYR A 108 11.14 3.29 -13.92
C TYR A 108 12.04 2.05 -13.81
N GLY A 109 11.92 1.10 -14.74
CA GLY A 109 12.68 -0.16 -14.77
C GLY A 109 12.20 -1.24 -13.80
N ALA A 110 11.41 -0.87 -12.78
CA ALA A 110 10.82 -1.79 -11.82
C ALA A 110 9.58 -1.18 -11.15
N HIS A 111 8.80 -2.03 -10.49
CA HIS A 111 7.70 -1.66 -9.61
C HIS A 111 7.85 -2.39 -8.28
N GLY A 112 7.67 -1.67 -7.18
CA GLY A 112 7.87 -2.19 -5.83
C GLY A 112 6.58 -2.60 -5.16
N LEU A 113 6.62 -3.67 -4.39
CA LEU A 113 5.48 -4.15 -3.60
C LEU A 113 5.92 -4.41 -2.16
N VAL A 114 5.20 -3.83 -1.19
CA VAL A 114 5.40 -4.11 0.23
C VAL A 114 4.16 -4.82 0.75
N ILE A 115 4.35 -6.03 1.29
CA ILE A 115 3.24 -6.85 1.79
C ILE A 115 3.42 -7.05 3.30
N ALA A 116 2.41 -6.66 4.07
CA ALA A 116 2.24 -7.11 5.44
C ALA A 116 1.49 -8.45 5.46
N LEU A 117 2.09 -9.45 6.07
CA LEU A 117 1.52 -10.78 6.24
C LEU A 117 1.13 -10.95 7.70
N SER A 118 -0.12 -11.34 7.95
CA SER A 118 -0.68 -11.55 9.30
C SER A 118 -1.17 -12.97 9.51
#